data_AF-A0A2E5VIV9-F1
#
_entry.id   AF-A0A2E5VIV9-F1
#
_cell.length_a   1.000
_cell.length_b   1.000
_cell.length_c   1.000
_cell.angle_alpha   90.00
_cell.angle_beta   90.00
_cell.angle_gamma   90.00
#
_symmetry.space_group_name_H-M   'P 1'
#
loop_
_entity.id
_entity.type
_entity.pdbx_description
1 polymer ?
#
loop_
_entity_poly.entity_id
_entity_poly.type
_entity_poly.pdbx_seq_one_letter_code
_entity_poly.pdbx_strand_id
1 'polypeptide(L)'
;MGVAFGTTHLYGDINNQSGATISIQGNSNIAFWDDLTNNGTVHVAAGSTAVYFGTVMGVASFTGDGTTVVEGSLSPGNSPGPMSFAGDVVLGSASTTLMELGGVSSGAEHDQLDIAGAANLAGTLDLVQLAPYTDPAVRGTSDDFVLINAGARSGNFNTVQYDGSALTADFTTDGNGSFRNHAGGGLFRSVTYTATTVHLQNLLALAGDTDGDEDVDLSDYNRLATNFDPVGSLGPYGWSDGNFDEDGDIDLADYNALAGNFAPAGYGAAAVPEPGTALLALLAGLLVSAPGRLSKHRCGKHVW
;
A
#
# COMPACT_ATOMS: atom_id res chain seq x y z
N MET A 1 -26.89 18.93 16.55
CA MET A 1 -27.16 18.32 17.89
C MET A 1 -25.95 18.56 18.77
N GLY A 2 -26.14 19.03 20.02
CA GLY A 2 -25.05 19.24 20.98
C GLY A 2 -25.14 18.23 22.11
N VAL A 3 -24.05 17.52 22.38
CA VAL A 3 -23.97 16.46 23.40
C VAL A 3 -23.07 16.95 24.54
N ALA A 4 -23.56 16.86 25.78
CA ALA A 4 -22.90 17.36 26.99
C ALA A 4 -22.40 16.22 27.89
N PHE A 5 -21.59 16.59 28.90
CA PHE A 5 -20.78 15.72 29.76
C PHE A 5 -21.41 14.39 30.18
N GLY A 6 -20.60 13.32 30.15
CA GLY A 6 -20.99 11.95 30.48
C GLY A 6 -20.94 11.02 29.26
N THR A 7 -21.47 9.80 29.42
CA THR A 7 -21.67 8.87 28.31
C THR A 7 -23.06 9.09 27.74
N THR A 8 -23.12 9.50 26.47
CA THR A 8 -24.38 9.58 25.71
C THR A 8 -24.50 8.38 24.79
N HIS A 9 -25.71 7.87 24.64
CA HIS A 9 -26.01 6.82 23.67
C HIS A 9 -27.05 7.34 22.69
N LEU A 10 -26.81 7.13 21.40
CA LEU A 10 -27.76 7.40 20.33
C LEU A 10 -28.17 6.08 19.69
N TYR A 11 -29.48 5.94 19.54
CA TYR A 11 -30.14 4.81 18.89
C TYR A 11 -30.97 5.34 17.73
N GLY A 12 -31.12 4.52 16.70
CA GLY A 12 -31.71 4.84 15.40
C GLY A 12 -30.69 5.44 14.43
N ASP A 13 -30.92 5.17 13.14
CA ASP A 13 -30.07 5.66 12.07
C ASP A 13 -30.04 7.19 12.03
N ILE A 14 -28.85 7.73 11.78
CA ILE A 14 -28.60 9.16 11.69
C ILE A 14 -28.16 9.52 10.28
N ASN A 15 -28.91 10.42 9.65
CA ASN A 15 -28.52 11.06 8.40
C ASN A 15 -28.10 12.51 8.70
N ASN A 16 -26.80 12.74 8.87
CA ASN A 16 -26.24 14.08 9.04
C ASN A 16 -26.07 14.74 7.67
N GLN A 17 -27.04 15.55 7.29
CA GLN A 17 -27.11 16.16 5.97
C GLN A 17 -26.04 17.25 5.75
N SER A 18 -25.81 17.62 4.49
CA SER A 18 -24.91 18.72 4.14
C SER A 18 -25.24 20.01 4.88
N GLY A 19 -24.23 20.63 5.47
CA GLY A 19 -24.35 21.84 6.30
C GLY A 19 -24.84 21.60 7.73
N ALA A 20 -25.23 20.37 8.10
CA ALA A 20 -25.54 20.03 9.48
C ALA A 20 -24.28 19.68 10.28
N THR A 21 -24.36 19.89 11.60
CA THR A 21 -23.27 19.59 12.53
C THR A 21 -23.76 18.76 13.72
N ILE A 22 -23.06 17.65 13.95
CA ILE A 22 -23.08 16.91 15.21
C ILE A 22 -21.83 17.32 15.97
N SER A 23 -21.98 17.80 17.20
CA SER A 23 -20.84 18.27 17.99
C SER A 23 -20.77 17.56 19.34
N ILE A 24 -19.60 16.97 19.59
CA ILE A 24 -19.23 16.26 20.81
C ILE A 24 -18.08 17.04 21.43
N GLN A 25 -18.35 17.68 22.57
CA GLN A 25 -17.41 18.62 23.20
C GLN A 25 -17.39 18.43 24.72
N GLY A 26 -16.45 19.11 25.39
CA GLY A 26 -16.40 19.19 26.84
C GLY A 26 -15.98 17.89 27.52
N ASN A 27 -15.05 17.15 26.90
CA ASN A 27 -14.57 15.84 27.34
C ASN A 27 -15.71 14.81 27.47
N SER A 28 -16.61 14.81 26.49
CA SER A 28 -17.78 13.92 26.48
C SER A 28 -17.50 12.65 25.68
N ASN A 29 -18.20 11.57 26.04
CA ASN A 29 -18.16 10.32 25.29
C ASN A 29 -19.54 10.04 24.70
N ILE A 30 -19.59 9.61 23.44
CA ILE A 30 -20.84 9.20 22.79
C ILE A 30 -20.69 7.84 22.13
N ALA A 31 -21.75 7.03 22.16
CA ALA A 31 -21.88 5.82 21.38
C ALA A 31 -23.05 5.95 20.40
N PHE A 32 -22.78 5.66 19.13
CA PHE A 32 -23.78 5.50 18.07
C PHE A 32 -24.00 4.01 17.85
N TRP A 33 -25.20 3.53 18.19
CA TRP A 33 -25.50 2.09 18.12
C TRP A 33 -25.93 1.61 16.74
N ASP A 34 -26.54 2.50 15.97
CA ASP A 34 -27.01 2.25 14.62
C ASP A 34 -26.25 3.12 13.61
N ASP A 35 -26.65 3.09 12.35
CA ASP A 35 -25.85 3.64 11.24
C ASP A 35 -25.77 5.18 11.27
N LEU A 36 -24.60 5.71 10.90
CA LEU A 36 -24.38 7.12 10.62
C LEU A 36 -24.02 7.31 9.14
N THR A 37 -24.94 7.89 8.38
CA THR A 37 -24.63 8.51 7.09
C THR A 37 -24.25 9.97 7.33
N ASN A 38 -22.98 10.32 7.12
CA ASN A 38 -22.45 11.66 7.33
C ASN A 38 -22.10 12.37 6.02
N ASN A 39 -22.95 13.31 5.62
CA ASN A 39 -22.72 14.27 4.53
C ASN A 39 -22.49 15.70 5.04
N GLY A 40 -22.48 15.90 6.37
CA GLY A 40 -22.21 17.15 7.04
C GLY A 40 -20.88 17.12 7.81
N THR A 41 -20.85 17.78 8.97
CA THR A 41 -19.69 17.73 9.87
C THR A 41 -20.03 16.96 11.15
N VAL A 42 -19.14 16.07 11.54
CA VAL A 42 -19.06 15.59 12.92
C VAL A 42 -17.83 16.21 13.55
N HIS A 43 -18.02 16.97 14.63
CA HIS A 43 -16.93 17.60 15.36
C HIS A 43 -16.72 16.89 16.70
N VAL A 44 -15.57 16.24 16.87
CA VAL A 44 -15.14 15.61 18.12
C VAL A 44 -14.00 16.45 18.69
N ALA A 45 -14.28 17.22 19.74
CA ALA A 45 -13.27 18.08 20.35
C ALA A 45 -12.22 17.27 21.10
N ALA A 46 -11.04 17.86 21.30
CA ALA A 46 -9.97 17.29 22.12
C ALA A 46 -10.51 16.79 23.48
N GLY A 47 -10.05 15.61 23.90
CA GLY A 47 -10.49 14.94 25.13
C GLY A 47 -11.88 14.30 25.06
N SER A 48 -12.58 14.40 23.94
CA SER A 48 -13.87 13.75 23.70
C SER A 48 -13.71 12.52 22.79
N THR A 49 -14.63 11.55 22.92
CA THR A 49 -14.60 10.31 22.13
C THR A 49 -15.96 10.04 21.48
N ALA A 50 -15.95 9.66 20.20
CA ALA A 50 -17.12 9.15 19.49
C ALA A 50 -16.91 7.68 19.12
N VAL A 51 -17.79 6.80 19.58
CA VAL A 51 -17.74 5.36 19.32
C VAL A 51 -18.89 4.98 18.38
N TYR A 52 -18.59 4.24 17.31
CA TYR A 52 -19.55 3.82 16.30
C TYR A 52 -19.65 2.30 16.27
N PHE A 53 -20.79 1.76 16.70
CA PHE A 53 -21.11 0.34 16.62
C PHE A 53 -21.87 -0.02 15.33
N GLY A 54 -22.61 0.93 14.76
CA GLY A 54 -23.20 0.80 13.42
C GLY A 54 -22.21 1.15 12.30
N THR A 55 -22.72 1.20 11.08
CA THR A 55 -21.95 1.60 9.89
C THR A 55 -21.76 3.11 9.85
N VAL A 56 -20.53 3.56 9.60
CA VAL A 56 -20.19 4.95 9.32
C VAL A 56 -19.91 5.09 7.82
N MET A 57 -20.69 5.92 7.13
CA MET A 57 -20.60 6.10 5.68
C MET A 57 -20.82 7.56 5.25
N GLY A 58 -20.58 7.87 3.98
CA GLY A 58 -20.81 9.19 3.37
C GLY A 58 -19.52 9.99 3.17
N VAL A 59 -19.65 11.20 2.62
CA VAL A 59 -18.51 12.10 2.26
C VAL A 59 -17.89 12.82 3.47
N ALA A 60 -17.70 12.08 4.55
CA ALA A 60 -17.62 12.62 5.88
C ALA A 60 -16.39 13.52 6.14
N SER A 61 -16.69 14.70 6.69
CA SER A 61 -15.70 15.53 7.38
C SER A 61 -15.83 15.31 8.89
N PHE A 62 -14.92 14.51 9.44
CA PHE A 62 -14.74 14.38 10.88
C PHE A 62 -13.66 15.38 11.32
N THR A 63 -14.04 16.32 12.17
CA THR A 63 -13.18 17.44 12.58
C THR A 63 -12.91 17.43 14.08
N GLY A 64 -11.91 18.21 14.49
CA GLY A 64 -11.48 18.30 15.88
C GLY A 64 -10.49 17.21 16.26
N ASP A 65 -9.71 17.49 17.30
CA ASP A 65 -8.56 16.67 17.71
C ASP A 65 -8.94 15.57 18.73
N GLY A 66 -10.22 15.19 18.76
CA GLY A 66 -10.72 14.10 19.59
C GLY A 66 -10.46 12.71 18.97
N THR A 67 -10.99 11.68 19.61
CA THR A 67 -10.82 10.30 19.15
C THR A 67 -12.11 9.75 18.55
N THR A 68 -12.02 9.19 17.36
CA THR A 68 -13.08 8.38 16.74
C THR A 68 -12.74 6.91 16.89
N VAL A 69 -13.67 6.12 17.43
CA VAL A 69 -13.54 4.67 17.56
C VAL A 69 -14.61 4.02 16.69
N VAL A 70 -14.22 3.15 15.78
CA VAL A 70 -15.14 2.36 14.96
C VAL A 70 -15.07 0.91 15.41
N GLU A 71 -16.18 0.40 15.94
CA GLU A 71 -16.38 -1.01 16.30
C GLU A 71 -17.25 -1.74 15.27
N GLY A 72 -18.06 -1.00 14.51
CA GLY A 72 -18.86 -1.50 13.38
C GLY A 72 -18.15 -1.37 12.03
N SER A 73 -18.88 -0.96 11.00
CA SER A 73 -18.31 -0.81 9.65
C SER A 73 -17.93 0.64 9.35
N LEU A 74 -16.89 0.83 8.53
CA LEU A 74 -16.46 2.13 7.99
C LEU A 74 -16.39 2.02 6.47
N SER A 75 -17.13 2.86 5.76
CA SER A 75 -17.15 2.91 4.29
C SER A 75 -16.91 4.36 3.83
N PRO A 76 -15.70 4.70 3.35
CA PRO A 76 -15.35 6.03 2.92
C PRO A 76 -16.22 6.56 1.76
N GLY A 77 -16.64 7.83 1.81
CA GLY A 77 -17.27 8.51 0.69
C GLY A 77 -18.74 8.10 0.43
N ASN A 78 -19.26 8.54 -0.72
CA ASN A 78 -20.41 7.89 -1.39
C ASN A 78 -19.90 6.84 -2.40
N SER A 79 -18.70 6.33 -2.11
CA SER A 79 -17.85 5.31 -2.73
C SER A 79 -17.89 5.16 -4.27
N PRO A 80 -16.73 5.20 -4.96
CA PRO A 80 -15.42 5.57 -4.44
C PRO A 80 -15.34 7.04 -3.98
N GLY A 81 -14.63 7.32 -2.89
CA GLY A 81 -14.37 8.67 -2.44
C GLY A 81 -13.54 8.77 -1.15
N PRO A 82 -13.07 9.97 -0.81
CA PRO A 82 -12.29 10.18 0.40
C PRO A 82 -13.20 10.31 1.62
N MET A 83 -12.66 9.92 2.77
CA MET A 83 -13.20 10.25 4.08
C MET A 83 -12.08 10.74 4.98
N SER A 84 -12.30 11.87 5.66
CA SER A 84 -11.26 12.56 6.41
C SER A 84 -11.55 12.66 7.90
N PHE A 85 -10.50 12.46 8.71
CA PHE A 85 -10.50 12.60 10.15
C PHE A 85 -9.38 13.56 10.58
N ALA A 86 -9.73 14.66 11.23
CA ALA A 86 -8.73 15.59 11.79
C ALA A 86 -8.04 15.03 13.04
N GLY A 87 -8.76 14.24 13.84
CA GLY A 87 -8.28 13.64 15.08
C GLY A 87 -7.79 12.20 14.91
N ASP A 88 -7.69 11.49 16.03
CA ASP A 88 -7.25 10.10 16.06
C ASP A 88 -8.38 9.15 15.66
N VAL A 89 -8.02 8.03 15.04
CA VAL A 89 -8.94 6.95 14.67
C VAL A 89 -8.48 5.63 15.25
N VAL A 90 -9.39 4.91 15.89
CA VAL A 90 -9.20 3.54 16.37
C VAL A 90 -10.18 2.65 15.64
N LEU A 91 -9.68 1.70 14.86
CA LEU A 91 -10.47 0.62 14.27
C LEU A 91 -10.41 -0.58 15.22
N GLY A 92 -11.54 -0.92 15.83
CA GLY A 92 -11.65 -2.02 16.77
C GLY A 92 -11.46 -3.39 16.13
N SER A 93 -11.19 -4.44 16.91
CA SER A 93 -10.96 -5.78 16.37
C SER A 93 -12.19 -6.40 15.70
N ALA A 94 -13.38 -5.89 15.98
CA ALA A 94 -14.63 -6.31 15.35
C ALA A 94 -15.01 -5.47 14.11
N SER A 95 -14.26 -4.40 13.82
CA SER A 95 -14.63 -3.47 12.77
C SER A 95 -14.32 -4.02 11.38
N THR A 96 -15.04 -3.50 10.39
CA THR A 96 -14.77 -3.72 8.97
C THR A 96 -14.61 -2.39 8.25
N THR A 97 -13.46 -2.15 7.66
CA THR A 97 -13.23 -1.02 6.76
C THR A 97 -13.44 -1.51 5.33
N LEU A 98 -14.54 -1.11 4.72
CA LEU A 98 -14.88 -1.41 3.33
C LEU A 98 -14.32 -0.32 2.42
N MET A 99 -13.55 -0.69 1.40
CA MET A 99 -12.98 0.24 0.42
C MET A 99 -13.17 -0.27 -1.01
N GLU A 100 -13.69 0.59 -1.86
CA GLU A 100 -13.96 0.31 -3.26
C GLU A 100 -12.79 0.75 -4.17
N LEU A 101 -12.45 -0.07 -5.16
CA LEU A 101 -11.36 0.12 -6.12
C LEU A 101 -11.92 0.18 -7.55
N GLY A 102 -12.13 1.38 -8.06
CA GLY A 102 -12.52 1.67 -9.44
C GLY A 102 -11.38 2.19 -10.33
N GLY A 103 -10.17 2.39 -9.78
CA GLY A 103 -8.96 2.82 -10.46
C GLY A 103 -7.93 3.43 -9.51
N VAL A 104 -6.73 3.73 -10.02
CA VAL A 104 -5.55 4.10 -9.20
C VAL A 104 -5.53 5.57 -8.73
N SER A 105 -6.44 6.42 -9.20
CA SER A 105 -6.50 7.81 -8.74
C SER A 105 -7.13 7.92 -7.34
N SER A 106 -6.32 8.21 -6.31
CA SER A 106 -6.79 8.29 -4.92
C SER A 106 -7.93 9.26 -4.68
N GLY A 107 -8.94 8.81 -3.94
CA GLY A 107 -10.14 9.56 -3.59
C GLY A 107 -11.07 9.90 -4.77
N ALA A 108 -10.69 9.59 -6.00
CA ALA A 108 -11.50 9.82 -7.20
C ALA A 108 -11.96 8.50 -7.84
N GLU A 109 -11.06 7.53 -7.90
CA GLU A 109 -11.29 6.22 -8.48
C GLU A 109 -11.19 5.09 -7.45
N HIS A 110 -10.62 5.35 -6.26
CA HIS A 110 -10.72 4.43 -5.12
C HIS A 110 -11.02 5.18 -3.82
N ASP A 111 -11.59 4.44 -2.87
CA ASP A 111 -11.80 4.92 -1.51
C ASP A 111 -10.49 5.21 -0.79
N GLN A 112 -10.46 6.32 -0.05
CA GLN A 112 -9.29 6.72 0.71
C GLN A 112 -9.69 7.20 2.11
N LEU A 113 -8.92 6.78 3.12
CA LEU A 113 -8.99 7.32 4.48
C LEU A 113 -7.81 8.25 4.75
N ASP A 114 -8.12 9.53 4.95
CA ASP A 114 -7.15 10.55 5.36
C ASP A 114 -7.32 10.88 6.85
N ILE A 115 -6.35 10.48 7.66
CA ILE A 115 -6.38 10.62 9.12
C ILE A 115 -5.22 11.55 9.52
N ALA A 116 -5.50 12.80 9.87
CA ALA A 116 -4.44 13.72 10.27
C ALA A 116 -3.79 13.32 11.60
N GLY A 117 -4.54 12.66 12.50
CA GLY A 117 -4.05 12.10 13.76
C GLY A 117 -3.42 10.71 13.64
N ALA A 118 -3.38 10.00 14.76
CA ALA A 118 -2.92 8.61 14.81
C ALA A 118 -4.03 7.63 14.40
N ALA A 119 -3.68 6.62 13.62
CA ALA A 119 -4.52 5.48 13.28
C ALA A 119 -4.07 4.23 14.05
N ASN A 120 -4.97 3.61 14.79
CA ASN A 120 -4.80 2.26 15.34
C ASN A 120 -5.64 1.28 14.53
N LEU A 121 -4.96 0.37 13.83
CA LEU A 121 -5.60 -0.59 12.93
C LEU A 121 -5.77 -1.94 13.63
N ALA A 122 -6.98 -2.49 13.51
CA ALA A 122 -7.35 -3.87 13.80
C ALA A 122 -8.53 -4.23 12.86
N GLY A 123 -9.18 -5.36 13.11
CA GLY A 123 -10.38 -5.75 12.37
C GLY A 123 -10.09 -6.18 10.95
N THR A 124 -11.05 -6.00 10.06
CA THR A 124 -10.98 -6.43 8.66
C THR A 124 -10.86 -5.23 7.72
N LEU A 125 -9.91 -5.27 6.79
CA LEU A 125 -9.93 -4.45 5.57
C LEU A 125 -10.60 -5.27 4.47
N ASP A 126 -11.70 -4.79 3.93
CA ASP A 126 -12.46 -5.45 2.86
C ASP A 126 -12.39 -4.59 1.60
N LEU A 127 -11.69 -5.11 0.59
CA LEU A 127 -11.44 -4.42 -0.67
C LEU A 127 -12.38 -4.97 -1.74
N VAL A 128 -13.12 -4.09 -2.40
CA VAL A 128 -14.08 -4.47 -3.44
C VAL A 128 -13.69 -3.80 -4.75
N GLN A 129 -13.45 -4.59 -5.77
CA GLN A 129 -13.23 -4.13 -7.13
C GLN A 129 -14.54 -3.63 -7.74
N LEU A 130 -14.50 -2.45 -8.34
CA LEU A 130 -15.62 -1.90 -9.10
C LEU A 130 -15.32 -1.87 -10.59
N ALA A 131 -16.32 -2.23 -11.39
CA ALA A 131 -16.25 -1.99 -12.83
C ALA A 131 -16.13 -0.47 -13.11
N PRO A 132 -15.25 -0.04 -14.04
CA PRO A 132 -14.56 -0.85 -15.04
C PRO A 132 -13.13 -1.29 -14.66
N TYR A 133 -12.69 -1.13 -13.41
CA TYR A 133 -11.34 -1.54 -13.01
C TYR A 133 -11.13 -3.05 -13.21
N THR A 134 -9.93 -3.40 -13.66
CA THR A 134 -9.42 -4.76 -13.80
C THR A 134 -7.95 -4.76 -13.44
N ASP A 135 -7.46 -5.86 -12.87
CA ASP A 135 -6.03 -6.08 -12.60
C ASP A 135 -5.14 -5.75 -13.82
N PRO A 136 -3.85 -5.41 -13.61
CA PRO A 136 -2.94 -5.08 -14.70
C PRO A 136 -2.92 -6.15 -15.78
N ALA A 137 -3.07 -5.73 -17.05
CA ALA A 137 -3.09 -6.64 -18.20
C ALA A 137 -1.71 -6.87 -18.83
N VAL A 138 -0.69 -6.10 -18.42
CA VAL A 138 0.67 -6.14 -18.96
C VAL A 138 1.60 -6.68 -17.88
N ARG A 139 2.32 -7.78 -18.16
CA ARG A 139 3.33 -8.30 -17.24
C ARG A 139 4.43 -7.27 -16.99
N GLY A 140 4.93 -7.24 -15.76
CA GLY A 140 5.90 -6.25 -15.30
C GLY A 140 5.29 -4.90 -14.93
N THR A 141 3.96 -4.82 -14.77
CA THR A 141 3.29 -3.60 -14.34
C THR A 141 2.42 -3.84 -13.12
N SER A 142 2.28 -2.80 -12.31
CA SER A 142 1.50 -2.80 -11.09
C SER A 142 0.52 -1.63 -11.06
N ASP A 143 -0.59 -1.84 -10.36
CA ASP A 143 -1.52 -0.80 -9.92
C ASP A 143 -1.34 -0.57 -8.42
N ASP A 144 -1.13 0.69 -8.05
CA ASP A 144 -0.80 1.11 -6.70
C ASP A 144 -1.96 1.91 -6.07
N PHE A 145 -2.40 1.51 -4.89
CA PHE A 145 -3.53 2.11 -4.17
C PHE A 145 -3.10 2.57 -2.77
N VAL A 146 -3.12 3.89 -2.54
CA VAL A 146 -2.90 4.46 -1.21
C VAL A 146 -4.25 4.52 -0.47
N LEU A 147 -4.53 3.44 0.27
CA LEU A 147 -5.81 3.24 0.96
C LEU A 147 -5.96 4.11 2.21
N ILE A 148 -4.89 4.21 3.01
CA ILE A 148 -4.88 4.98 4.27
C ILE A 148 -3.64 5.86 4.30
N ASN A 149 -3.85 7.14 4.61
CA ASN A 149 -2.81 8.07 4.99
C ASN A 149 -3.08 8.59 6.41
N ALA A 150 -2.15 8.38 7.33
CA ALA A 150 -2.27 8.72 8.74
C ALA A 150 -1.10 9.59 9.22
N GLY A 151 -1.33 10.45 10.23
CA GLY A 151 -0.24 11.18 10.90
C GLY A 151 0.74 10.23 11.60
N ALA A 152 0.24 9.10 12.11
CA ALA A 152 1.02 7.95 12.56
C ALA A 152 0.15 6.68 12.48
N ARG A 153 0.74 5.51 12.26
CA ARG A 153 0.06 4.22 12.25
C ARG A 153 0.58 3.30 13.36
N SER A 154 -0.33 2.58 13.99
CA SER A 154 -0.04 1.45 14.88
C SER A 154 -1.01 0.30 14.60
N GLY A 155 -0.59 -0.93 14.89
CA GLY A 155 -1.40 -2.12 14.61
C GLY A 155 -1.60 -2.38 13.10
N ASN A 156 -2.13 -3.55 12.78
CA ASN A 156 -2.38 -4.00 11.40
C ASN A 156 -3.80 -4.54 11.33
N PHE A 157 -4.41 -4.56 10.15
CA PHE A 157 -5.65 -5.30 9.97
C PHE A 157 -5.42 -6.77 10.32
N ASN A 158 -6.33 -7.35 11.09
CA ASN A 158 -6.30 -8.77 11.45
C ASN A 158 -6.60 -9.66 10.24
N THR A 159 -7.37 -9.14 9.30
CA THR A 159 -7.72 -9.81 8.04
C THR A 159 -7.79 -8.78 6.93
N VAL A 160 -7.27 -9.13 5.76
CA VAL A 160 -7.48 -8.36 4.52
C VAL A 160 -8.23 -9.26 3.56
N GLN A 161 -9.29 -8.73 2.94
CA GLN A 161 -10.08 -9.39 1.92
C GLN A 161 -10.01 -8.58 0.63
N TYR A 162 -10.10 -9.29 -0.50
CA TYR A 162 -10.19 -8.73 -1.84
C TYR A 162 -11.28 -9.51 -2.60
N ASP A 163 -12.34 -8.82 -3.01
CA ASP A 163 -13.51 -9.40 -3.68
C ASP A 163 -14.06 -10.65 -2.98
N GLY A 164 -14.21 -10.56 -1.66
CA GLY A 164 -14.75 -11.63 -0.82
C GLY A 164 -13.80 -12.80 -0.56
N SER A 165 -12.53 -12.72 -1.01
CA SER A 165 -11.49 -13.71 -0.74
C SER A 165 -10.45 -13.16 0.22
N ALA A 166 -10.04 -13.94 1.22
CA ALA A 166 -8.99 -13.51 2.15
C ALA A 166 -7.62 -13.52 1.46
N LEU A 167 -6.84 -12.44 1.64
CA LEU A 167 -5.44 -12.40 1.24
C LEU A 167 -4.59 -13.04 2.35
N THR A 168 -3.86 -14.10 2.01
CA THR A 168 -2.96 -14.79 2.95
C THR A 168 -1.51 -14.52 2.57
N ALA A 169 -0.65 -14.34 3.59
CA ALA A 169 0.77 -14.18 3.36
C ALA A 169 1.37 -15.49 2.84
N ASP A 170 1.83 -15.50 1.59
CA ASP A 170 2.55 -16.64 0.99
C ASP A 170 4.07 -16.53 1.21
N PHE A 171 4.52 -15.33 1.58
CA PHE A 171 5.91 -14.99 1.85
C PHE A 171 6.08 -14.45 3.28
N THR A 172 7.33 -14.33 3.72
CA THR A 172 7.63 -13.85 5.08
C THR A 172 7.09 -12.43 5.25
N THR A 173 6.29 -12.24 6.31
CA THR A 173 5.81 -10.90 6.70
C THR A 173 6.96 -10.07 7.24
N ASP A 174 7.05 -8.79 6.85
CA ASP A 174 8.07 -7.90 7.40
C ASP A 174 7.79 -7.52 8.87
N GLY A 175 8.71 -6.78 9.49
CA GLY A 175 8.56 -6.32 10.89
C GLY A 175 7.40 -5.33 11.11
N ASN A 176 6.84 -4.77 10.04
CA ASN A 176 5.69 -3.87 10.07
C ASN A 176 4.37 -4.61 9.79
N GLY A 177 4.40 -5.90 9.46
CA GLY A 177 3.27 -6.73 9.09
C GLY A 177 2.88 -6.65 7.61
N SER A 178 3.73 -6.09 6.73
CA SER A 178 3.53 -6.14 5.28
C SER A 178 3.65 -7.56 4.77
N PHE A 179 2.87 -7.90 3.75
CA PHE A 179 2.82 -9.24 3.18
C PHE A 179 2.43 -9.22 1.71
N ARG A 180 2.65 -10.37 1.06
CA ARG A 180 2.32 -10.62 -0.35
C ARG A 180 1.50 -11.89 -0.45
N ASN A 181 0.46 -11.85 -1.28
CA ASN A 181 -0.39 -12.98 -1.62
C ASN A 181 -0.30 -13.24 -3.12
N HIS A 182 -0.05 -14.49 -3.52
CA HIS A 182 -0.10 -14.92 -4.90
C HIS A 182 -1.53 -15.33 -5.26
N ALA A 183 -2.13 -14.61 -6.19
CA ALA A 183 -3.52 -14.84 -6.61
C ALA A 183 -3.65 -15.73 -7.86
N GLY A 184 -2.53 -16.16 -8.45
CA GLY A 184 -2.46 -17.00 -9.64
C GLY A 184 -1.90 -16.29 -10.87
N GLY A 185 -1.30 -17.03 -11.80
CA GLY A 185 -0.79 -16.52 -13.10
C GLY A 185 0.24 -15.39 -13.04
N GLY A 186 0.93 -15.27 -11.91
CA GLY A 186 1.89 -14.20 -11.62
C GLY A 186 1.25 -12.91 -11.10
N LEU A 187 -0.05 -12.93 -10.79
CA LEU A 187 -0.72 -11.85 -10.09
C LEU A 187 -0.39 -11.93 -8.59
N PHE A 188 0.22 -10.88 -8.07
CA PHE A 188 0.50 -10.71 -6.65
C PHE A 188 -0.30 -9.54 -6.10
N ARG A 189 -0.82 -9.71 -4.88
CA ARG A 189 -1.47 -8.68 -4.09
C ARG A 189 -0.61 -8.40 -2.86
N SER A 190 0.03 -7.24 -2.85
CA SER A 190 0.96 -6.84 -1.79
C SER A 190 0.29 -5.79 -0.91
N VAL A 191 0.22 -6.03 0.40
CA VAL A 191 -0.23 -5.03 1.37
C VAL A 191 0.98 -4.53 2.13
N THR A 192 1.30 -3.26 1.95
CA THR A 192 2.45 -2.60 2.57
C THR A 192 2.01 -1.68 3.69
N TYR A 193 2.57 -1.91 4.87
CA TYR A 193 2.33 -1.09 6.05
C TYR A 193 3.57 -0.25 6.38
N THR A 194 3.47 1.07 6.28
CA THR A 194 4.57 1.97 6.68
C THR A 194 4.32 2.55 8.07
N ALA A 195 5.09 3.55 8.50
CA ALA A 195 4.81 4.27 9.73
C ALA A 195 3.53 5.13 9.66
N THR A 196 3.02 5.42 8.45
CA THR A 196 1.92 6.37 8.22
C THR A 196 0.91 5.90 7.19
N THR A 197 1.19 4.87 6.41
CA THR A 197 0.32 4.46 5.29
C THR A 197 -0.03 2.98 5.31
N VAL A 198 -1.16 2.68 4.68
CA VAL A 198 -1.52 1.35 4.19
C VAL A 198 -1.66 1.44 2.68
N HIS A 199 -0.93 0.58 1.97
CA HIS A 199 -0.88 0.55 0.53
C HIS A 199 -1.22 -0.84 0.03
N LEU A 200 -2.04 -0.94 -1.01
CA LEU A 200 -2.24 -2.16 -1.78
C LEU A 200 -1.56 -2.01 -3.13
N GLN A 201 -0.84 -3.03 -3.55
CA GLN A 201 -0.33 -3.15 -4.91
C GLN A 201 -0.89 -4.42 -5.54
N ASN A 202 -1.47 -4.29 -6.73
CA ASN A 202 -1.78 -5.40 -7.61
C ASN A 202 -0.70 -5.46 -8.68
N LEU A 203 0.19 -6.44 -8.63
CA LEU A 203 1.30 -6.64 -9.57
C LEU A 203 0.99 -7.81 -10.48
N LEU A 204 1.05 -7.61 -11.80
CA LEU A 204 1.19 -8.74 -12.73
C LEU A 204 2.67 -8.93 -13.05
N ALA A 205 3.32 -9.89 -12.39
CA ALA A 205 4.76 -10.09 -12.44
C ALA A 205 5.25 -10.54 -13.84
N LEU A 206 6.51 -10.20 -14.15
CA LEU A 206 7.22 -10.79 -15.29
C LEU A 206 7.49 -12.27 -15.02
N ALA A 207 7.42 -13.09 -16.07
CA ALA A 207 7.90 -14.46 -15.97
C ALA A 207 9.36 -14.47 -15.51
N GLY A 208 9.71 -15.26 -14.51
CA GLY A 208 10.98 -15.16 -13.81
C GLY A 208 10.84 -14.68 -12.38
N ASP A 209 9.91 -13.78 -12.08
CA ASP A 209 9.68 -13.28 -10.72
C ASP A 209 8.74 -14.23 -9.97
N THR A 210 9.32 -15.05 -9.10
CA THR A 210 8.61 -16.11 -8.36
C THR A 210 7.93 -15.62 -7.10
N ASP A 211 8.35 -14.46 -6.57
CA ASP A 211 7.91 -13.96 -5.27
C ASP A 211 7.15 -12.62 -5.31
N GLY A 212 7.13 -11.96 -6.46
CA GLY A 212 6.45 -10.72 -6.72
C GLY A 212 7.10 -9.52 -6.02
N ASP A 213 8.43 -9.46 -5.91
CA ASP A 213 9.16 -8.27 -5.40
C ASP A 213 9.55 -7.28 -6.51
N GLU A 214 9.02 -7.46 -7.71
CA GLU A 214 9.27 -6.64 -8.89
C GLU A 214 10.71 -6.72 -9.41
N ASP A 215 11.47 -7.74 -9.03
CA ASP A 215 12.75 -8.07 -9.64
C ASP A 215 12.80 -9.53 -10.13
N VAL A 216 13.79 -9.81 -10.97
CA VAL A 216 14.07 -11.19 -11.41
C VAL A 216 15.53 -11.44 -11.11
N ASP A 217 15.80 -12.18 -10.04
CA ASP A 217 17.12 -12.27 -9.45
C ASP A 217 17.58 -13.71 -9.12
N LEU A 218 18.58 -13.83 -8.25
CA LEU A 218 19.11 -15.13 -7.85
C LEU A 218 18.19 -15.89 -6.90
N SER A 219 17.33 -15.20 -6.14
CA SER A 219 16.32 -15.79 -5.28
C SER A 219 15.32 -16.57 -6.13
N ASP A 220 14.84 -15.97 -7.22
CA ASP A 220 13.97 -16.62 -8.18
C ASP A 220 14.61 -17.81 -8.87
N TYR A 221 15.84 -17.62 -9.35
CA TYR A 221 16.59 -18.69 -9.99
C TYR A 221 16.76 -19.88 -9.03
N ASN A 222 17.06 -19.63 -7.76
CA ASN A 222 17.20 -20.70 -6.78
C ASN A 222 15.88 -21.43 -6.52
N ARG A 223 14.74 -20.73 -6.57
CA ARG A 223 13.40 -21.32 -6.42
C ARG A 223 13.08 -22.24 -7.60
N LEU A 224 13.24 -21.74 -8.83
CA LEU A 224 13.11 -22.56 -10.04
C LEU A 224 14.06 -23.76 -10.02
N ALA A 225 15.35 -23.55 -9.76
CA ALA A 225 16.36 -24.60 -9.80
C ALA A 225 16.13 -25.69 -8.75
N THR A 226 15.57 -25.34 -7.59
CA THR A 226 15.24 -26.30 -6.53
C THR A 226 14.03 -27.17 -6.91
N ASN A 227 13.13 -26.63 -7.72
CA ASN A 227 11.90 -27.31 -8.14
C ASN A 227 11.99 -27.88 -9.56
N PHE A 228 13.16 -27.84 -10.21
CA PHE A 228 13.35 -28.31 -11.59
C PHE A 228 12.93 -29.77 -11.75
N ASP A 229 11.82 -29.99 -12.47
CA ASP A 229 11.20 -31.27 -12.72
C ASP A 229 10.60 -31.25 -14.14
N PRO A 230 11.42 -31.46 -15.18
CA PRO A 230 11.04 -31.23 -16.59
C PRO A 230 10.08 -32.28 -17.17
N VAL A 231 9.47 -33.09 -16.30
CA VAL A 231 8.46 -34.10 -16.66
C VAL A 231 7.18 -33.88 -15.82
N GLY A 232 7.18 -32.96 -14.85
CA GLY A 232 6.04 -32.64 -13.98
C GLY A 232 5.61 -33.80 -13.08
N SER A 233 6.51 -34.75 -12.82
CA SER A 233 6.21 -35.99 -12.10
C SER A 233 6.03 -35.80 -10.58
N LEU A 234 6.54 -34.70 -10.03
CA LEU A 234 6.56 -34.35 -8.61
C LEU A 234 5.56 -33.23 -8.24
N GLY A 235 4.82 -32.71 -9.23
CA GLY A 235 3.91 -31.59 -9.07
C GLY A 235 2.70 -31.83 -8.14
N PRO A 236 1.79 -30.85 -8.00
CA PRO A 236 1.66 -29.68 -8.88
C PRO A 236 2.71 -28.58 -8.60
N TYR A 237 3.18 -27.93 -9.66
CA TYR A 237 4.01 -26.72 -9.60
C TYR A 237 3.22 -25.51 -10.06
N GLY A 238 3.28 -24.44 -9.28
CA GLY A 238 2.70 -23.16 -9.64
C GLY A 238 3.74 -22.14 -10.08
N TRP A 239 3.25 -20.94 -10.42
CA TRP A 239 4.08 -19.77 -10.72
C TRP A 239 5.17 -19.54 -9.68
N SER A 240 4.79 -19.55 -8.39
CA SER A 240 5.75 -19.33 -7.34
C SER A 240 6.78 -20.44 -7.26
N ASP A 241 6.57 -21.65 -7.79
CA ASP A 241 7.62 -22.68 -7.79
C ASP A 241 8.61 -22.54 -8.94
N GLY A 242 8.28 -21.73 -9.95
CA GLY A 242 9.08 -21.49 -11.15
C GLY A 242 8.42 -21.93 -12.46
N ASN A 243 7.14 -22.35 -12.45
CA ASN A 243 6.37 -22.71 -13.65
C ASN A 243 5.66 -21.47 -14.21
N PHE A 244 6.24 -20.79 -15.19
CA PHE A 244 5.81 -19.49 -15.71
C PHE A 244 4.88 -19.57 -16.93
N ASP A 245 4.80 -20.72 -17.60
CA ASP A 245 3.86 -20.94 -18.72
C ASP A 245 2.64 -21.80 -18.36
N GLU A 246 2.56 -22.23 -17.09
CA GLU A 246 1.45 -22.95 -16.47
C GLU A 246 1.16 -24.32 -17.08
N ASP A 247 2.17 -24.99 -17.67
CA ASP A 247 1.98 -26.27 -18.33
C ASP A 247 2.04 -27.49 -17.37
N GLY A 248 2.53 -27.26 -16.15
CA GLY A 248 2.48 -28.20 -15.03
C GLY A 248 3.83 -28.82 -14.68
N ASP A 249 4.89 -28.47 -15.40
CA ASP A 249 6.26 -28.84 -15.09
C ASP A 249 7.16 -27.62 -14.86
N ILE A 250 8.43 -27.88 -14.51
CA ILE A 250 9.44 -26.82 -14.40
C ILE A 250 10.63 -27.24 -15.23
N ASP A 251 10.81 -26.58 -16.37
CA ASP A 251 11.73 -27.05 -17.40
C ASP A 251 12.60 -25.93 -18.02
N LEU A 252 13.12 -26.18 -19.22
CA LEU A 252 13.98 -25.22 -19.89
C LEU A 252 13.20 -24.01 -20.46
N ALA A 253 11.91 -24.14 -20.73
CA ALA A 253 11.05 -23.03 -21.12
C ALA A 253 10.96 -21.99 -20.00
N ASP A 254 10.72 -22.44 -18.77
CA ASP A 254 10.70 -21.56 -17.59
C ASP A 254 12.04 -20.89 -17.32
N TYR A 255 13.12 -21.67 -17.40
CA TYR A 255 14.46 -21.13 -17.25
C TYR A 255 14.75 -20.06 -18.30
N ASN A 256 14.35 -20.27 -19.56
CA ASN A 256 14.52 -19.28 -20.62
C ASN A 256 13.66 -18.03 -20.39
N ALA A 257 12.47 -18.17 -19.80
CA ALA A 257 11.62 -17.05 -19.43
C ALA A 257 12.28 -16.21 -18.32
N LEU A 258 12.75 -16.85 -17.25
CA LEU A 258 13.51 -16.20 -16.18
C LEU A 258 14.77 -15.52 -16.70
N ALA A 259 15.61 -16.25 -17.45
CA ALA A 259 16.85 -15.72 -17.98
C ALA A 259 16.64 -14.55 -18.95
N GLY A 260 15.54 -14.58 -19.72
CA GLY A 260 15.15 -13.50 -20.62
C GLY A 260 14.72 -12.22 -19.91
N ASN A 261 14.19 -12.33 -18.69
CA ASN A 261 13.71 -11.22 -17.88
C ASN A 261 14.64 -10.87 -16.70
N PHE A 262 15.82 -11.49 -16.62
CA PHE A 262 16.76 -11.30 -15.50
C PHE A 262 17.08 -9.81 -15.29
N ALA A 263 16.62 -9.28 -14.17
CA ALA A 263 16.62 -7.87 -13.83
C ALA A 263 16.77 -7.70 -12.31
N PRO A 264 17.97 -7.99 -11.75
CA PRO A 264 18.19 -8.03 -10.28
C PRO A 264 18.17 -6.65 -9.60
N ALA A 265 17.90 -5.59 -10.36
CA ALA A 265 17.70 -4.24 -9.84
C ALA A 265 16.22 -3.81 -9.93
N GLY A 266 15.34 -4.73 -10.33
CA GLY A 266 13.93 -4.50 -10.56
C GLY A 266 13.57 -4.11 -11.99
N TYR A 267 12.33 -4.39 -12.35
CA TYR A 267 11.69 -3.99 -13.61
C TYR A 267 10.58 -2.94 -13.41
N GLY A 268 10.25 -2.58 -12.16
CA GLY A 268 9.34 -1.47 -11.81
C GLY A 268 9.99 -0.09 -11.82
N ALA A 269 11.32 0.03 -11.85
CA ALA A 269 12.01 1.31 -11.91
C ALA A 269 12.12 1.81 -13.36
N ALA A 270 11.61 3.02 -13.65
CA ALA A 270 11.90 3.70 -14.91
C ALA A 270 13.43 3.73 -15.11
N ALA A 271 13.90 3.17 -16.23
CA ALA A 271 15.31 3.13 -16.56
C ALA A 271 15.94 4.50 -16.30
N VAL A 272 16.87 4.58 -15.33
CA VAL A 272 17.61 5.81 -15.05
C VAL A 272 18.24 6.23 -16.38
N PRO A 273 17.92 7.42 -16.94
CA PRO A 273 18.56 7.86 -18.16
C PRO A 273 20.06 7.87 -17.92
N GLU A 274 20.79 7.03 -18.65
CA GLU A 274 22.25 7.06 -18.54
C GLU A 274 22.71 8.50 -18.80
N PRO A 275 23.66 9.03 -18.02
CA PRO A 275 24.21 10.35 -18.30
C PRO A 275 24.76 10.29 -19.72
N GLY A 276 24.07 10.96 -20.65
CA GLY A 276 24.37 10.87 -22.07
C GLY A 276 25.88 10.98 -22.27
N THR A 277 26.47 10.04 -22.99
CA THR A 277 27.93 9.86 -23.17
C THR A 277 28.69 11.17 -23.46
N ALA A 278 28.01 12.19 -23.99
CA ALA A 278 28.48 13.57 -24.11
C ALA A 278 28.95 14.20 -22.79
N LEU A 279 28.26 13.99 -21.66
CA LEU A 279 28.60 14.57 -20.35
C LEU A 279 29.86 13.91 -19.76
N LEU A 280 30.02 12.59 -19.94
CA LEU A 280 31.23 11.85 -19.57
C LEU A 280 32.42 12.23 -20.46
N ALA A 281 32.20 12.43 -21.76
CA ALA A 281 33.23 12.91 -22.68
C ALA A 281 33.65 14.36 -22.38
N LEU A 282 32.72 15.22 -21.96
CA LEU A 282 32.99 16.59 -21.52
C LEU A 282 33.80 16.61 -20.22
N LEU A 283 33.44 15.79 -19.22
CA LEU A 283 34.21 15.67 -17.98
C LEU A 283 35.62 15.13 -18.24
N ALA A 284 35.75 14.10 -19.07
CA ALA A 284 37.05 13.55 -19.45
C ALA A 284 37.91 14.57 -20.22
N GLY A 285 37.30 15.36 -21.12
CA GLY A 285 37.97 16.44 -21.84
C GLY A 285 38.48 17.56 -20.94
N LEU A 286 37.69 17.95 -19.93
CA LEU A 286 38.08 18.96 -18.94
C LEU A 286 39.27 18.50 -18.07
N LEU A 287 39.30 17.23 -17.67
CA LEU A 287 40.39 16.62 -16.90
C LEU A 287 41.71 16.54 -17.68
N VAL A 288 41.66 16.33 -19.00
CA VAL A 288 42.85 16.27 -19.87
C VAL A 288 43.37 17.67 -20.22
N SER A 289 42.52 18.70 -20.14
CA SER A 289 42.86 20.07 -20.55
C SER A 289 43.57 20.92 -19.48
N ALA A 290 43.78 20.42 -18.25
CA ALA A 290 44.48 21.17 -17.21
C ALA A 290 46.00 21.20 -17.46
N PRO A 291 46.62 22.33 -17.84
CA PRO A 291 48.06 22.38 -18.05
C PRO A 291 48.78 22.37 -16.70
N GLY A 292 49.41 21.25 -16.36
CA GLY A 292 50.32 21.15 -15.22
C GLY A 292 51.48 22.13 -15.37
N ARG A 293 51.46 23.24 -14.62
CA ARG A 293 52.64 24.09 -14.42
C ARG A 293 53.64 23.34 -13.54
N LEU A 294 54.50 22.54 -14.16
CA LEU A 294 55.71 22.00 -13.54
C LEU A 294 56.69 23.16 -13.24
N SER A 295 56.66 23.69 -12.02
CA SER A 295 57.70 24.58 -11.51
C SER A 295 59.00 23.77 -11.35
N LYS A 296 59.96 23.98 -12.27
CA LYS A 296 61.33 23.44 -12.12
C LYS A 296 62.05 24.20 -11.00
N HIS A 297 61.98 23.69 -9.76
CA HIS A 297 62.94 24.10 -8.73
C HIS A 297 64.30 23.47 -9.05
N ARG A 298 65.24 24.31 -9.52
CA ARG A 298 66.66 23.93 -9.69
C ARG A 298 67.26 23.70 -8.30
N CYS A 299 67.61 22.44 -8.00
CA CYS A 299 68.47 22.09 -6.88
C CYS A 299 69.88 22.61 -7.16
N GLY A 300 70.31 23.65 -6.44
CA GLY A 300 71.71 24.05 -6.37
C GLY A 300 72.48 23.05 -5.51
N LYS A 301 73.48 22.40 -6.09
CA LYS A 301 74.53 21.66 -5.38
C LYS A 301 75.81 22.51 -5.35
N HIS A 302 76.63 22.22 -4.35
CA HIS A 302 78.03 22.64 -4.10
C HIS A 302 78.18 23.86 -3.19
N VAL A 303 79.12 23.93 -2.24
CA VAL A 303 80.21 23.04 -1.76
C VAL A 303 80.74 23.70 -0.48
N TRP A 304 81.22 22.87 0.46
CA TRP A 304 82.12 23.13 1.61
C TRP A 304 82.24 24.57 2.16
#